data_AF-A0AAW9DSA8-F1
#
_entry.id   AF-A0AAW9DSA8-F1
#
_cell.length_a   1.000
_cell.length_b   1.000
_cell.length_c   1.000
_cell.angle_alpha   90.00
_cell.angle_beta   90.00
_cell.angle_gamma   90.00
#
_symmetry.space_group_name_H-M   'P 1'
#
loop_
_entity.id
_entity.type
_entity.pdbx_description
1 polymer ?
#
loop_
_entity_poly.entity_id
_entity_poly.type
_entity_poly.pdbx_seq_one_letter_code
_entity_poly.pdbx_strand_id
1 'polypeptide(L)'
;MKTTSGPIIDMTPSGEFAREPIAGPTLGVIFARVVAFAILLGFAAIAFWLAIFTIPLLIIAGLGGYAYLRFKMRRHGVHFRPIVVSNFRR
;
A
#
# COMPACT_ATOMS: atom_id res chain seq x y z
N MET A 1 47.19 37.23 12.46
CA MET A 1 47.15 35.79 12.14
C MET A 1 46.34 35.62 10.87
N LYS A 2 46.95 35.20 9.75
CA LYS A 2 46.24 35.03 8.47
C LYS A 2 45.43 33.74 8.53
N THR A 3 44.10 33.85 8.54
CA THR A 3 43.19 32.73 8.32
C THR A 3 43.18 32.42 6.82
N THR A 4 44.11 31.56 6.40
CA THR A 4 44.18 31.04 5.03
C THR A 4 43.04 30.05 4.83
N SER A 5 41.84 30.54 4.57
CA SER A 5 40.69 29.73 4.12
C SER A 5 40.85 29.39 2.64
N GLY A 6 41.90 28.64 2.31
CA GLY A 6 42.05 27.98 1.02
C GLY A 6 41.20 26.71 0.97
N PRO A 7 40.94 26.15 -0.23
CA PRO A 7 40.29 24.86 -0.36
C PRO A 7 41.08 23.80 0.41
N ILE A 8 40.40 23.10 1.33
CA ILE A 8 40.97 21.97 2.05
C ILE A 8 41.03 20.82 1.06
N ILE A 9 42.24 20.54 0.55
CA ILE A 9 42.48 19.41 -0.33
C ILE A 9 42.53 18.16 0.54
N ASP A 10 41.54 17.27 0.37
CA ASP A 10 41.46 15.97 1.07
C ASP A 10 42.35 14.91 0.39
N MET A 11 43.62 15.26 0.17
CA MET A 11 44.64 14.39 -0.43
C MET A 11 45.93 14.41 0.39
N THR A 12 46.61 13.27 0.44
CA THR A 12 47.97 13.15 0.98
C THR A 12 48.96 13.91 0.07
N PRO A 13 50.15 14.28 0.58
CA PRO A 13 51.20 14.87 -0.25
C PRO A 13 51.68 13.98 -1.40
N SER A 14 51.41 12.66 -1.33
CA SER A 14 51.68 11.69 -2.41
C SER A 14 50.53 11.58 -3.43
N GLY A 15 49.44 12.33 -3.26
CA GLY A 15 48.31 12.37 -4.19
C GLY A 15 47.24 11.30 -3.95
N GLU A 16 47.29 10.57 -2.84
CA GLU A 16 46.25 9.63 -2.44
C GLU A 16 45.13 10.38 -1.71
N PHE A 17 43.90 9.86 -1.72
CA PHE A 17 42.84 10.46 -0.90
C PHE A 17 43.15 10.25 0.58
N ALA A 18 43.05 11.30 1.39
CA ALA A 18 43.32 11.17 2.83
C ALA A 18 42.26 10.31 3.55
N ARG A 19 41.09 10.14 2.93
CA ARG A 19 40.06 9.18 3.32
C ARG A 19 39.65 8.35 2.10
N GLU A 20 39.60 7.03 2.25
CA GLU A 20 39.05 6.18 1.21
C GLU A 20 37.61 6.62 0.86
N PRO A 21 37.27 6.79 -0.43
CA PRO A 21 35.92 7.08 -0.84
C PRO A 21 34.98 6.04 -0.25
N ILE A 22 33.87 6.49 0.35
CA ILE A 22 32.84 5.58 0.88
C ILE A 22 32.43 4.65 -0.27
N ALA A 23 32.76 3.36 -0.15
CA ALA A 23 32.44 2.37 -1.16
C ALA A 23 30.92 2.42 -1.40
N GLY A 24 30.53 2.72 -2.63
CA GLY A 24 29.13 2.72 -3.03
C GLY A 24 28.47 1.36 -2.80
N PRO A 25 27.13 1.28 -2.89
CA PRO A 25 26.43 0.02 -2.73
C PRO A 25 27.00 -1.03 -3.69
N THR A 26 27.31 -2.21 -3.16
CA THR A 26 27.83 -3.31 -3.97
C THR A 26 26.81 -3.75 -5.01
N LEU A 27 27.26 -4.37 -6.10
CA LEU A 27 26.38 -4.89 -7.15
C LEU A 27 25.31 -5.85 -6.59
N GLY A 28 25.65 -6.63 -5.55
CA GLY A 28 24.71 -7.51 -4.87
C GLY A 28 23.58 -6.76 -4.18
N VAL A 29 23.87 -5.61 -3.55
CA VAL A 29 22.85 -4.76 -2.92
C VAL A 29 21.92 -4.16 -3.97
N ILE A 30 22.47 -3.74 -5.11
CA ILE A 30 21.68 -3.20 -6.23
C ILE A 30 20.76 -4.29 -6.78
N PHE A 31 21.29 -5.50 -7.02
CA PHE A 31 20.52 -6.63 -7.52
C PHE A 31 19.38 -7.01 -6.56
N ALA A 32 19.67 -7.11 -5.26
CA ALA A 32 18.65 -7.42 -4.25
C ALA A 32 17.49 -6.42 -4.24
N ARG A 33 17.79 -5.12 -4.40
CA ARG A 33 16.77 -4.07 -4.50
C ARG A 33 15.90 -4.23 -5.75
N VAL A 34 16.50 -4.54 -6.90
CA VAL A 34 15.76 -4.77 -8.15
C VAL A 34 14.85 -5.99 -8.04
N VAL A 35 15.34 -7.08 -7.44
CA VAL A 35 14.54 -8.29 -7.20
C VAL A 35 13.37 -8.00 -6.27
N ALA A 36 13.62 -7.33 -5.13
CA ALA A 36 12.56 -6.95 -4.20
C ALA A 36 11.50 -6.07 -4.87
N PHE A 37 11.92 -5.11 -5.68
CA PHE A 37 11.02 -4.26 -6.44
C PHE A 37 10.19 -5.05 -7.46
N ALA A 38 10.81 -5.96 -8.21
CA ALA A 38 10.11 -6.81 -9.19
C ALA A 38 9.05 -7.69 -8.53
N ILE A 39 9.34 -8.25 -7.35
CA ILE A 39 8.39 -9.05 -6.57
C ILE A 39 7.19 -8.18 -6.16
N LEU A 40 7.44 -6.99 -5.59
CA LEU A 40 6.38 -6.06 -5.19
C LEU A 40 5.51 -5.65 -6.38
N LEU A 41 6.12 -5.36 -7.52
CA LEU A 41 5.42 -5.02 -8.75
C LEU A 41 4.54 -6.19 -9.23
N GLY A 42 5.03 -7.42 -9.14
CA GLY A 42 4.26 -8.62 -9.45
C GLY A 42 3.01 -8.77 -8.57
N PHE A 43 3.15 -8.60 -7.25
CA PHE A 43 2.00 -8.62 -6.34
C PHE A 43 1.00 -7.51 -6.65
N ALA A 44 1.47 -6.29 -6.92
CA ALA A 44 0.61 -5.18 -7.29
C ALA A 44 -0.18 -5.47 -8.58
N ALA A 45 0.47 -6.07 -9.59
CA ALA A 45 -0.19 -6.46 -10.83
C ALA A 45 -1.28 -7.51 -10.60
N ILE A 46 -1.01 -8.54 -9.79
CA ILE A 46 -2.02 -9.57 -9.45
C ILE A 46 -3.22 -8.94 -8.72
N ALA A 47 -2.95 -8.09 -7.72
CA ALA A 47 -4.00 -7.39 -6.98
C ALA A 47 -4.83 -6.49 -7.89
N PHE A 48 -4.18 -5.79 -8.82
CA PHE A 48 -4.85 -4.94 -9.81
C PHE A 48 -5.78 -5.74 -10.73
N TRP A 49 -5.32 -6.87 -11.26
CA TRP A 49 -6.16 -7.75 -12.08
C TRP A 49 -7.34 -8.32 -11.29
N LEU A 50 -7.10 -8.75 -10.05
CA LEU A 50 -8.17 -9.23 -9.18
C LEU A 50 -9.20 -8.14 -8.89
N ALA A 51 -8.76 -6.91 -8.66
CA ALA A 51 -9.64 -5.75 -8.49
C ALA A 51 -10.47 -5.46 -9.75
N ILE A 52 -9.86 -5.49 -10.94
CA ILE A 52 -10.55 -5.28 -12.22
C ILE A 52 -11.75 -6.23 -12.39
N PHE A 53 -11.60 -7.50 -12.02
CA PHE A 53 -12.69 -8.47 -12.16
C PHE A 53 -13.65 -8.48 -10.97
N THR A 54 -13.14 -8.31 -9.75
CA THR A 54 -13.94 -8.45 -8.53
C THR A 54 -14.80 -7.21 -8.27
N ILE A 55 -14.27 -6.00 -8.50
CA ILE A 55 -15.00 -4.76 -8.23
C ILE A 55 -16.30 -4.66 -9.04
N PRO A 56 -16.33 -4.90 -10.36
CA PRO A 56 -17.58 -4.89 -11.13
C PRO A 56 -18.61 -5.90 -10.62
N LEU A 57 -18.16 -7.10 -10.26
CA LEU A 57 -19.05 -8.13 -9.70
C LEU A 57 -19.66 -7.68 -8.37
N LEU A 58 -18.85 -7.08 -7.48
CA LEU A 58 -19.33 -6.53 -6.21
C LEU A 58 -20.32 -5.38 -6.42
N ILE A 59 -20.09 -4.52 -7.42
CA ILE A 59 -21.01 -3.44 -7.78
C ILE A 59 -22.35 -4.01 -8.24
N ILE A 60 -22.34 -4.99 -9.15
CA ILE A 60 -23.56 -5.63 -9.66
C ILE A 60 -24.31 -6.34 -8.52
N ALA A 61 -23.60 -7.09 -7.69
CA ALA A 61 -24.18 -7.78 -6.55
C ALA A 61 -24.77 -6.79 -5.53
N GLY A 62 -24.06 -5.70 -5.23
CA GLY A 62 -24.52 -4.65 -4.34
C GLY A 62 -25.76 -3.94 -4.85
N LEU A 63 -25.76 -3.54 -6.14
CA LEU A 63 -26.92 -2.92 -6.79
C LEU A 63 -28.11 -3.88 -6.86
N GLY A 64 -27.88 -5.14 -7.22
CA GLY A 64 -28.91 -6.16 -7.29
C GLY A 64 -29.52 -6.44 -5.91
N GLY A 65 -28.69 -6.60 -4.88
CA GLY A 65 -29.14 -6.76 -3.50
C GLY A 65 -29.94 -5.57 -2.99
N TYR A 66 -29.46 -4.35 -3.28
CA TYR A 66 -30.18 -3.12 -2.94
C TYR A 66 -31.53 -3.01 -3.66
N ALA A 67 -31.57 -3.27 -4.97
CA ALA A 67 -32.79 -3.23 -5.76
C ALA A 67 -33.80 -4.27 -5.27
N TYR A 68 -33.35 -5.50 -4.98
CA TYR A 68 -34.17 -6.57 -4.41
C TYR A 68 -34.76 -6.16 -3.06
N LEU A 69 -33.93 -5.66 -2.14
CA LEU A 69 -34.38 -5.19 -0.83
C LEU A 69 -35.40 -4.05 -0.98
N ARG A 70 -35.09 -3.07 -1.82
CA ARG A 70 -35.95 -1.91 -2.08
C ARG A 70 -37.31 -2.33 -2.64
N PHE A 71 -37.30 -3.27 -3.58
CA PHE A 71 -38.52 -3.83 -4.17
C PHE A 71 -39.35 -4.60 -3.14
N LYS A 72 -38.72 -5.45 -2.33
CA LYS A 72 -39.38 -6.20 -1.25
C LYS A 72 -40.03 -5.26 -0.23
N MET A 73 -39.33 -4.21 0.19
CA MET A 73 -39.88 -3.19 1.10
C MET A 73 -41.07 -2.44 0.50
N ARG A 74 -41.02 -2.11 -0.81
CA ARG A 74 -42.13 -1.44 -1.51
C ARG A 74 -43.37 -2.32 -1.64
N ARG A 75 -43.20 -3.62 -1.87
CA ARG A 75 -44.33 -4.54 -2.10
C ARG A 75 -44.92 -5.13 -0.83
N HIS A 76 -44.10 -5.47 0.16
CA HIS A 76 -44.57 -6.23 1.31
C HIS A 76 -44.87 -5.38 2.54
N GLY A 77 -44.56 -4.08 2.52
CA GLY A 77 -44.59 -3.25 3.72
C GLY A 77 -43.57 -3.77 4.72
N VAL A 78 -42.83 -2.88 5.36
CA VAL A 78 -41.85 -3.33 6.33
C VAL A 78 -42.57 -3.70 7.63
N HIS A 79 -43.08 -4.93 7.72
CA HIS A 79 -43.39 -5.53 9.01
C HIS A 79 -42.07 -5.94 9.67
N PHE A 80 -41.28 -4.95 10.12
CA PHE A 80 -40.39 -5.19 11.25
C PHE A 80 -41.31 -5.54 12.41
N ARG A 81 -41.53 -6.83 12.68
CA ARG A 81 -42.10 -7.24 13.95
C ARG A 81 -41.11 -6.73 15.00
N PRO A 82 -41.46 -5.75 15.86
CA PRO A 82 -40.60 -5.43 16.97
C PRO A 82 -40.44 -6.73 17.76
N ILE A 83 -39.18 -7.12 18.01
CA ILE A 83 -38.89 -8.20 18.94
C ILE A 83 -39.33 -7.64 20.30
N VAL A 84 -40.55 -7.97 20.70
CA VAL A 84 -41.03 -7.68 22.05
C VAL A 84 -40.18 -8.54 22.96
N VAL A 85 -39.19 -7.92 23.61
CA VAL A 85 -38.49 -8.52 24.73
C VAL A 85 -39.54 -8.66 25.83
N SER A 86 -40.12 -9.85 25.98
CA SER A 86 -40.99 -10.15 27.09
C SER A 86 -40.13 -10.11 28.36
N ASN A 87 -40.21 -9.01 29.09
CA ASN A 87 -39.63 -8.90 30.42
C ASN A 87 -40.30 -9.94 31.32
N PHE A 88 -39.60 -11.06 31.54
CA PHE A 88 -39.98 -12.11 32.47
C PHE A 88 -39.76 -11.57 33.89
N ARG A 89 -40.76 -10.89 34.46
CA ARG A 89 -40.80 -10.65 35.91
C ARG A 89 -41.29 -11.93 36.60
N ARG A 90 -40.42 -12.52 37.40
CA ARG A 90 -40.78 -13.41 38.52
C ARG A 90 -40.88 -12.58 39.79
#